data_AF-A0A6C0B3Q9-F1
#
_entry.id   AF-A0A6C0B3Q9-F1
#
_cell.length_a   1.000
_cell.length_b   1.000
_cell.length_c   1.000
_cell.angle_alpha   90.00
_cell.angle_beta   90.00
_cell.angle_gamma   90.00
#
_symmetry.space_group_name_H-M   'P 1'
#
loop_
_entity.id
_entity.type
_entity.pdbx_description
1 polymer ?
#
loop_
_entity_poly.entity_id
_entity_poly.type
_entity_poly.pdbx_seq_one_letter_code
_entity_poly.pdbx_strand_id
1 'polypeptide(L)'
;MSKGVYLENLATSKYERPTGGTLTSQLQTKEAMKEKLKKYERADSVDDIELDRHVRYITLDKQHKQVFRTGGLLIRKENAYVQLSNGRQKWSVQRYHYKDDGEEPIFETVFFYRITLKQEFEKKEEKYIDVIRRQRDEIKKLKKIIKLLKVDAR
;
A
#
# COMPACT_ATOMS: atom_id res chain seq x y z
N MET A 1 -34.88 11.27 43.91
CA MET A 1 -33.45 11.57 43.64
C MET A 1 -32.91 10.49 42.71
N SER A 2 -32.64 10.85 41.44
CA SER A 2 -32.15 9.92 40.41
C SER A 2 -30.66 9.66 40.59
N LYS A 3 -30.25 8.39 40.68
CA LYS A 3 -28.83 8.00 40.75
C LYS A 3 -28.23 8.06 39.34
N GLY A 4 -27.29 8.98 39.14
CA GLY A 4 -26.54 9.11 37.91
C GLY A 4 -25.73 7.84 37.61
N VAL A 5 -25.86 7.36 36.36
CA VAL A 5 -25.02 6.29 35.82
C VAL A 5 -23.66 6.89 35.50
N TYR A 6 -22.65 6.59 36.30
CA TYR A 6 -21.27 6.96 36.00
C TYR A 6 -20.73 6.01 34.92
N LEU A 7 -20.30 6.57 33.79
CA LEU A 7 -19.56 5.83 32.77
C LEU A 7 -18.20 5.42 33.36
N GLU A 8 -17.94 4.12 33.43
CA GLU A 8 -16.64 3.60 33.87
C GLU A 8 -15.52 4.09 32.94
N ASN A 9 -14.46 4.63 33.54
CA ASN A 9 -13.25 5.01 32.81
C ASN A 9 -12.55 3.76 32.25
N LEU A 10 -11.98 3.86 31.05
CA LEU A 10 -11.16 2.83 30.38
C LEU A 10 -9.95 2.35 31.21
N ALA A 11 -9.57 3.09 32.26
CA ALA A 11 -8.52 2.71 33.19
C ALA A 11 -8.94 1.59 34.17
N THR A 12 -10.23 1.41 34.42
CA THR A 12 -10.77 0.42 35.38
C THR A 12 -11.24 -0.86 34.71
N SER A 13 -11.53 -0.83 33.40
CA SER A 13 -11.86 -2.04 32.63
C SER A 13 -10.58 -2.80 32.29
N LYS A 14 -10.40 -4.02 32.81
CA LYS A 14 -9.39 -4.96 32.31
C LYS A 14 -9.71 -5.27 30.84
N TYR A 15 -9.07 -4.56 29.92
CA TYR A 15 -9.17 -4.87 28.51
C TYR A 15 -8.48 -6.21 28.24
N GLU A 16 -9.28 -7.27 28.06
CA GLU A 16 -8.80 -8.55 27.58
C GLU A 16 -8.61 -8.48 26.07
N ARG A 17 -7.35 -8.48 25.64
CA ARG A 17 -7.00 -8.47 24.22
C ARG A 17 -7.48 -9.77 23.56
N PRO A 18 -8.29 -9.71 22.48
CA PRO A 18 -8.74 -10.92 21.78
C PRO A 18 -7.57 -11.80 21.34
N THR A 19 -7.66 -13.10 21.60
CA THR A 19 -6.65 -14.13 21.26
C THR A 19 -6.43 -14.28 19.76
N GLY A 20 -7.39 -13.89 18.92
CA GLY A 20 -7.30 -13.93 17.45
C GLY A 20 -6.42 -12.85 16.80
N GLY A 21 -5.77 -11.99 17.60
CA GLY A 21 -4.98 -10.87 17.11
C GLY A 21 -5.83 -9.75 16.48
N THR A 22 -5.20 -8.64 16.14
CA THR A 22 -5.90 -7.57 15.40
C THR A 22 -5.98 -7.94 13.91
N LEU A 23 -6.96 -7.41 13.16
CA LEU A 23 -7.00 -7.53 11.70
C LEU A 23 -5.65 -7.17 11.06
N THR A 24 -4.95 -6.16 11.60
CA THR A 24 -3.59 -5.81 11.16
C THR A 24 -2.54 -6.88 11.45
N SER A 25 -2.67 -7.66 12.53
CA SER A 25 -1.75 -8.76 12.85
C SER A 25 -1.83 -9.89 11.82
N GLN A 26 -3.02 -10.17 11.30
CA GLN A 26 -3.25 -11.19 10.28
C GLN A 26 -2.79 -10.73 8.88
N LEU A 27 -2.69 -9.41 8.66
CA LEU A 27 -2.23 -8.81 7.40
C LEU A 27 -0.69 -8.76 7.25
N GLN A 28 0.08 -9.31 8.19
CA GLN A 28 1.55 -9.29 8.13
C GLN A 28 2.16 -10.39 7.24
N THR A 29 1.34 -11.20 6.57
CA THR A 29 1.83 -12.15 5.56
C THR A 29 2.02 -11.46 4.22
N LYS A 30 3.01 -11.91 3.45
CA LYS A 30 3.36 -11.33 2.15
C LYS A 30 2.18 -11.36 1.17
N GLU A 31 1.41 -12.43 1.20
CA GLU A 31 0.24 -12.65 0.35
C GLU A 31 -0.88 -11.66 0.71
N ALA A 32 -1.19 -11.50 1.99
CA ALA A 32 -2.22 -10.58 2.44
C ALA A 32 -1.86 -9.11 2.15
N MET A 33 -0.59 -8.74 2.31
CA MET A 33 -0.08 -7.42 1.94
C MET A 33 -0.22 -7.16 0.44
N LYS A 34 0.21 -8.10 -0.41
CA LYS A 34 0.12 -8.00 -1.88
C LYS A 34 -1.33 -7.80 -2.33
N GLU A 35 -2.27 -8.53 -1.75
CA GLU A 35 -3.70 -8.38 -2.06
C GLU A 35 -4.20 -6.97 -1.74
N LYS A 36 -3.84 -6.41 -0.58
CA LYS A 36 -4.23 -5.04 -0.20
C LYS A 36 -3.55 -3.95 -1.04
N LEU A 37 -2.39 -4.26 -1.63
CA LEU A 37 -1.59 -3.34 -2.44
C LEU A 37 -1.86 -3.44 -3.95
N LYS A 38 -2.77 -4.30 -4.43
CA LYS A 38 -3.09 -4.46 -5.88
C LYS A 38 -3.39 -3.15 -6.62
N LYS A 39 -4.01 -2.18 -5.94
CA LYS A 39 -4.37 -0.86 -6.48
C LYS A 39 -3.54 0.27 -5.88
N TYR A 40 -2.35 -0.06 -5.41
CA TYR A 40 -1.44 0.88 -4.77
C TYR A 40 -0.09 0.82 -5.46
N GLU A 41 0.60 1.94 -5.45
CA GLU A 41 1.99 2.05 -5.86
C GLU A 41 2.84 2.48 -4.69
N ARG A 42 4.07 1.97 -4.65
CA ARG A 42 5.07 2.45 -3.71
C ARG A 42 5.44 3.89 -4.11
N ALA A 43 5.50 4.78 -3.14
CA ALA A 43 6.04 6.11 -3.33
C ALA A 43 7.57 6.09 -3.18
N ASP A 44 8.27 6.83 -4.03
CA ASP A 44 9.70 7.09 -3.86
C ASP A 44 9.90 8.10 -2.74
N SER A 45 9.14 9.20 -2.75
CA SER A 45 8.97 10.11 -1.62
C SER A 45 7.50 10.28 -1.25
N VAL A 46 7.22 10.44 0.05
CA VAL A 46 5.87 10.80 0.52
C VAL A 46 5.44 12.19 0.04
N ASP A 47 6.41 13.04 -0.32
CA ASP A 47 6.16 14.38 -0.80
C ASP A 47 5.54 14.40 -2.21
N ASP A 48 5.76 13.34 -3.01
CA ASP A 48 5.17 13.17 -4.34
C ASP A 48 3.70 12.75 -4.30
N ILE A 49 3.21 12.37 -3.11
CA ILE A 49 1.82 11.95 -2.92
C ILE A 49 0.94 13.20 -2.73
N GLU A 50 -0.07 13.35 -3.58
CA GLU A 50 -1.10 14.38 -3.41
C GLU A 50 -1.87 14.20 -2.09
N LEU A 51 -2.29 15.31 -1.49
CA LEU A 51 -3.22 15.28 -0.36
C LEU A 51 -4.55 14.64 -0.76
N ASP A 52 -5.30 14.18 0.25
CA ASP A 52 -6.55 13.44 0.13
C ASP A 52 -6.45 12.12 -0.65
N ARG A 53 -5.24 11.65 -0.97
CA ARG A 53 -5.03 10.28 -1.44
C ARG A 53 -5.00 9.31 -0.26
N HIS A 54 -5.60 8.14 -0.47
CA HIS A 54 -5.49 7.06 0.50
C HIS A 54 -4.09 6.43 0.45
N VAL A 55 -3.43 6.35 1.60
CA VAL A 55 -2.08 5.83 1.74
C VAL A 55 -2.07 4.62 2.68
N ARG A 56 -1.26 3.62 2.35
CA ARG A 56 -0.87 2.48 3.20
C ARG A 56 0.62 2.60 3.47
N TYR A 57 1.12 2.00 4.53
CA TYR A 57 2.54 2.16 4.86
C TYR A 57 3.12 0.98 5.62
N ILE A 58 4.44 0.84 5.55
CA ILE A 58 5.25 -0.07 6.36
C ILE A 58 6.12 0.78 7.27
N THR A 59 6.04 0.55 8.58
CA THR A 59 6.75 1.28 9.63
C THR A 59 7.39 0.29 10.60
N LEU A 60 8.25 0.75 11.51
CA LEU A 60 8.64 -0.03 12.68
C LEU A 60 7.57 0.05 13.78
N ASP A 61 7.37 -1.07 14.49
CA ASP A 61 6.63 -1.11 15.76
C ASP A 61 7.55 -0.83 16.96
N LYS A 62 7.00 -0.91 18.17
CA LYS A 62 7.73 -0.67 19.43
C LYS A 62 8.84 -1.70 19.69
N GLN A 63 8.83 -2.82 18.98
CA GLN A 63 9.82 -3.88 19.05
C GLN A 63 10.80 -3.82 17.87
N HIS A 64 10.83 -2.70 17.13
CA HIS A 64 11.62 -2.50 15.92
C HIS A 64 11.36 -3.54 14.81
N LYS A 65 10.17 -4.14 14.80
CA LYS A 65 9.74 -5.03 13.73
C LYS A 65 9.00 -4.24 12.67
N GLN A 66 9.29 -4.53 11.40
CA GLN A 66 8.53 -3.98 10.29
C GLN A 66 7.08 -4.47 10.34
N VAL A 67 6.14 -3.52 10.29
CA VAL A 67 4.71 -3.80 10.31
C VAL A 67 3.99 -3.03 9.22
N PHE A 68 3.14 -3.75 8.49
CA PHE A 68 2.22 -3.17 7.52
C PHE A 68 0.99 -2.58 8.21
N ARG A 69 0.64 -1.36 7.81
CA ARG A 69 -0.53 -0.62 8.30
C ARG A 69 -1.45 -0.29 7.15
N THR A 70 -2.74 -0.48 7.38
CA THR A 70 -3.77 -0.20 6.37
C THR A 70 -3.94 1.29 6.07
N GLY A 71 -3.40 2.16 6.92
CA GLY A 71 -3.34 3.60 6.72
C GLY A 71 -4.70 4.28 6.58
N GLY A 72 -4.72 5.40 5.84
CA GLY A 72 -5.83 6.33 5.75
C GLY A 72 -5.56 7.42 4.70
N LEU A 73 -6.44 8.42 4.61
CA LEU A 73 -6.28 9.58 3.74
C LEU A 73 -5.16 10.48 4.24
N LEU A 74 -4.26 10.87 3.35
CA LEU A 74 -3.17 11.80 3.64
C LEU A 74 -3.71 13.23 3.72
N ILE A 75 -3.72 13.81 4.91
CA ILE A 75 -4.31 15.14 5.14
C ILE A 75 -3.27 16.24 5.37
N ARG A 76 -2.04 15.86 5.76
CA ARG A 76 -0.94 16.80 5.98
C ARG A 76 0.40 16.10 5.83
N LYS A 77 1.38 16.83 5.28
CA LYS A 77 2.78 16.41 5.17
C LYS A 77 3.64 17.39 5.97
N GLU A 78 4.52 16.85 6.80
CA GLU A 78 5.56 17.58 7.52
C GLU A 78 6.92 16.90 7.26
N ASN A 79 8.00 17.58 7.60
CA ASN A 79 9.36 17.05 7.38
C ASN A 79 9.62 15.78 8.22
N ALA A 80 9.12 15.73 9.46
CA ALA A 80 9.35 14.60 10.37
C ALA A 80 8.24 13.54 10.32
N TYR A 81 7.01 13.94 10.00
CA TYR A 81 5.84 13.05 10.05
C TYR A 81 4.80 13.40 8.99
N VAL A 82 3.85 12.50 8.77
CA VAL A 82 2.64 12.78 7.99
C VAL A 82 1.42 12.54 8.86
N GLN A 83 0.32 13.24 8.56
CA GLN A 83 -0.94 13.05 9.26
C GLN A 83 -1.92 12.32 8.35
N LEU A 84 -2.50 11.25 8.86
CA LEU A 84 -3.51 10.44 8.18
C LEU A 84 -4.87 10.57 8.88
N SER A 85 -5.93 10.32 8.13
CA SER A 85 -7.32 10.33 8.61
C SER A 85 -8.12 9.17 8.02
N ASN A 86 -9.00 8.57 8.82
CA ASN A 86 -10.08 7.70 8.32
C ASN A 86 -11.46 8.37 8.37
N GLY A 87 -11.49 9.71 8.51
CA GLY A 87 -12.69 10.51 8.72
C GLY A 87 -13.09 10.66 10.18
N ARG A 88 -13.02 9.58 10.98
CA ARG A 88 -13.37 9.61 12.41
C ARG A 88 -12.19 9.95 13.31
N GLN A 89 -11.03 9.42 12.99
CA GLN A 89 -9.80 9.55 13.76
C GLN A 89 -8.69 10.07 12.86
N LYS A 90 -7.78 10.82 13.48
CA LYS A 90 -6.55 11.30 12.87
C LYS A 90 -5.37 10.78 13.68
N TRP A 91 -4.28 10.44 13.01
CA TRP A 91 -3.05 10.02 13.67
C TRP A 91 -1.84 10.45 12.85
N SER A 92 -0.71 10.60 13.53
CA SER A 92 0.56 10.92 12.89
C SER A 92 1.39 9.66 12.66
N VAL A 93 2.13 9.65 11.56
CA VAL A 93 3.05 8.59 11.18
C VAL A 93 4.42 9.21 10.98
N GLN A 94 5.42 8.73 11.72
CA GLN A 94 6.80 9.21 11.57
C GLN A 94 7.37 8.78 10.23
N ARG A 95 8.07 9.69 9.55
CA ARG A 95 8.78 9.41 8.30
C ARG A 95 10.06 8.63 8.56
N TYR A 96 10.72 8.94 9.67
CA TYR A 96 12.02 8.40 10.05
C TYR A 96 11.98 7.83 11.47
N HIS A 97 12.68 6.72 11.69
CA HIS A 97 12.88 6.11 13.00
C HIS A 97 14.36 6.14 13.33
N TYR A 98 14.70 6.51 14.57
CA TYR A 98 16.06 6.64 15.06
C TYR A 98 16.27 5.73 16.27
N LYS A 99 17.52 5.40 16.59
CA LYS A 99 17.90 4.67 17.81
C LYS A 99 18.74 5.60 18.69
N ASP A 100 18.32 5.79 19.94
CA ASP A 100 19.05 6.37 21.09
C ASP A 100 20.21 7.33 20.72
N ASP A 101 19.93 8.39 19.94
CA ASP A 101 20.86 9.49 19.57
C ASP A 101 21.65 9.36 18.24
N GLY A 102 21.27 8.46 17.34
CA GLY A 102 21.83 8.42 15.97
C GLY A 102 21.36 9.59 15.09
N GLU A 103 22.29 10.24 14.38
CA GLU A 103 21.98 11.26 13.36
C GLU A 103 21.29 10.65 12.12
N GLU A 104 21.59 9.38 11.81
CA GLU A 104 21.01 8.66 10.67
C GLU A 104 19.79 7.82 11.09
N PRO A 105 18.72 7.80 10.27
CA PRO A 105 17.55 7.00 10.56
C PRO A 105 17.83 5.50 10.35
N ILE A 106 17.46 4.68 11.33
CA ILE A 106 17.53 3.21 11.23
C ILE A 106 16.47 2.65 10.27
N PHE A 107 15.42 3.42 10.00
CA PHE A 107 14.35 3.03 9.09
C PHE A 107 13.57 4.24 8.59
N GLU A 108 13.32 4.28 7.30
CA GLU A 108 12.38 5.20 6.66
C GLU A 108 11.06 4.50 6.39
N THR A 109 9.96 5.10 6.84
CA THR A 109 8.61 4.60 6.60
C THR A 109 8.31 4.56 5.10
N VAL A 110 8.00 3.38 4.60
CA VAL A 110 7.67 3.17 3.19
C VAL A 110 6.18 3.41 2.98
N PHE A 111 5.83 4.37 2.13
CA PHE A 111 4.45 4.70 1.81
C PHE A 111 4.01 4.10 0.47
N PHE A 112 2.73 3.77 0.39
CA PHE A 112 2.05 3.30 -0.81
C PHE A 112 0.77 4.10 -1.01
N TYR A 113 0.58 4.73 -2.16
CA TYR A 113 -0.62 5.51 -2.44
C TYR A 113 -1.55 4.77 -3.38
N ARG A 114 -2.85 4.97 -3.20
CA ARG A 114 -3.87 4.41 -4.08
C ARG A 114 -3.79 5.10 -5.44
N ILE A 115 -3.65 4.32 -6.50
CA ILE A 115 -3.72 4.85 -7.87
C ILE A 115 -5.15 5.28 -8.19
N THR A 116 -5.27 6.32 -9.01
CA THR A 116 -6.57 6.78 -9.52
C THR A 116 -7.13 5.78 -10.52
N LEU A 117 -8.44 5.88 -10.79
CA LEU A 117 -9.08 5.06 -11.81
C LEU A 117 -8.46 5.30 -13.20
N LYS A 118 -8.09 6.55 -13.51
CA LYS A 118 -7.41 6.93 -14.74
C LYS A 118 -6.07 6.20 -14.89
N GLN A 119 -5.23 6.25 -13.85
CA GLN A 119 -3.95 5.52 -13.83
C GLN A 119 -4.14 3.99 -13.93
N GLU A 120 -5.21 3.44 -13.34
CA GLU A 120 -5.54 2.03 -13.49
C GLU A 120 -5.87 1.67 -14.96
N PHE A 121 -6.59 2.55 -15.66
CA PHE A 121 -6.90 2.36 -17.08
C PHE A 121 -5.66 2.50 -17.96
N GLU A 122 -4.84 3.52 -17.75
CA GLU A 122 -3.59 3.76 -18.51
C GLU A 122 -2.67 2.54 -18.43
N LYS A 123 -2.47 1.96 -17.24
CA LYS A 123 -1.68 0.73 -17.07
C LYS A 123 -2.26 -0.49 -17.78
N LYS A 124 -3.59 -0.62 -17.79
CA LYS A 124 -4.24 -1.72 -18.53
C LYS A 124 -4.05 -1.54 -20.02
N GLU A 125 -4.19 -0.30 -20.51
CA GLU A 125 -3.98 0.05 -21.91
C GLU A 125 -2.55 -0.28 -22.36
N GLU A 126 -1.53 0.16 -21.62
CA GLU A 126 -0.11 -0.19 -21.89
C GLU A 126 0.09 -1.70 -21.98
N LYS A 127 -0.49 -2.45 -21.03
CA LYS A 127 -0.42 -3.92 -21.02
C LYS A 127 -1.10 -4.53 -22.26
N TYR A 128 -2.24 -4.00 -22.68
CA TYR A 128 -2.94 -4.48 -23.88
C TYR A 128 -2.17 -4.15 -25.16
N ILE A 129 -1.60 -2.95 -25.26
CA ILE A 129 -0.72 -2.55 -26.38
C ILE A 129 0.46 -3.53 -26.50
N ASP A 130 1.09 -3.88 -25.38
CA ASP A 130 2.19 -4.83 -25.35
C ASP A 130 1.79 -6.24 -25.81
N VAL A 131 0.61 -6.73 -25.39
CA VAL A 131 0.06 -8.01 -25.84
C VAL A 131 -0.21 -7.97 -27.34
N ILE A 132 -0.83 -6.91 -27.84
CA ILE A 132 -1.13 -6.73 -29.27
C ILE A 132 0.17 -6.72 -30.09
N ARG A 133 1.21 -6.04 -29.61
CA ARG A 133 2.53 -6.01 -30.27
C ARG A 133 3.12 -7.41 -30.39
N ARG A 134 3.15 -8.17 -29.29
CA ARG A 134 3.66 -9.56 -29.29
C ARG A 134 2.85 -10.47 -30.22
N GLN A 135 1.53 -10.33 -30.22
CA GLN A 135 0.66 -11.10 -31.12
C GLN A 135 0.91 -10.75 -32.59
N ARG A 136 1.10 -9.47 -32.93
CA ARG A 136 1.45 -9.04 -34.29
C ARG A 136 2.79 -9.61 -34.75
N ASP A 137 3.79 -9.61 -33.89
CA ASP A 137 5.10 -10.19 -34.19
C ASP A 137 5.00 -11.71 -34.44
N GLU A 138 4.20 -12.40 -33.63
CA GLU A 138 3.97 -13.84 -33.80
C GLU A 138 3.22 -14.15 -35.10
N ILE A 139 2.16 -13.40 -35.41
CA ILE A 139 1.45 -13.50 -36.70
C ILE A 139 2.41 -13.28 -37.87
N LYS A 140 3.34 -12.33 -37.76
CA LYS A 140 4.34 -12.05 -38.80
C LYS A 140 5.29 -13.24 -38.99
N LYS A 141 5.76 -13.86 -37.89
CA LYS A 141 6.60 -15.07 -37.95
C LYS A 141 5.86 -16.25 -38.59
N LEU A 142 4.64 -16.53 -38.13
CA LEU A 142 3.82 -17.63 -38.65
C LEU A 142 3.52 -17.46 -40.14
N LYS A 143 3.18 -16.23 -40.58
CA LYS A 143 3.00 -15.92 -42.01
C LYS A 143 4.25 -16.20 -42.84
N LYS A 144 5.44 -15.90 -42.32
CA LYS A 144 6.71 -16.20 -43.01
C LYS A 144 6.94 -17.71 -43.14
N ILE A 145 6.69 -18.48 -42.08
CA ILE A 145 6.81 -19.93 -42.09
C ILE A 145 5.86 -20.55 -43.11
N ILE A 146 4.58 -20.16 -43.10
CA ILE A 146 3.58 -20.64 -44.07
C ILE A 146 4.02 -20.34 -45.51
N LYS A 147 4.61 -19.17 -45.76
CA LYS A 147 5.10 -18.80 -47.10
C LYS A 147 6.24 -19.72 -47.55
N LEU A 148 7.19 -20.04 -46.66
CA LEU A 148 8.29 -20.95 -46.97
C LEU A 148 7.78 -22.36 -47.27
N LEU A 149 6.93 -22.92 -46.39
CA LEU A 149 6.37 -24.25 -46.57
C LEU A 149 5.54 -24.39 -47.86
N LYS A 150 4.84 -23.32 -48.28
CA LYS A 150 4.10 -23.32 -49.55
C LYS A 150 4.98 -23.25 -50.80
N VAL A 151 6.20 -22.73 -50.67
CA VAL A 151 7.19 -22.73 -51.76
C VAL A 151 7.84 -24.11 -51.86
N ASP A 152 8.14 -24.76 -50.74
CA ASP A 152 8.76 -26.10 -50.71
C ASP A 152 7.79 -27.23 -51.14
N ALA A 153 6.47 -26.99 -51.11
CA ALA A 153 5.45 -27.93 -51.54
C ALA A 153 5.07 -27.82 -53.05
N ARG A 154 5.76 -26.96 -53.81
CA ARG A 154 5.64 -26.85 -55.27
C ARG A 154 6.89 -27.39 -55.95
#